data_AF-X1RS43-F1
#
_entry.id   AF-X1RS43-F1
#
_cell.length_a   1.000
_cell.length_b   1.000
_cell.length_c   1.000
_cell.angle_alpha   90.00
_cell.angle_beta   90.00
_cell.angle_gamma   90.00
#
_symmetry.space_group_name_H-M   'P 1'
#
loop_
_entity.id
_entity.type
_entity.pdbx_description
1 polymer ?
#
loop_
_entity_poly.entity_id
_entity_poly.type
_entity_poly.pdbx_seq_one_letter_code
_entity_poly.pdbx_strand_id
1 'polypeptide(L)'
;MPRIEEMYAFIVEDSGPDDEGVIGIQTEPGTDGKRLWLPLVGADMSRVDSLRPIAQGIGRQIGKQVTLVHFSNRQDLEVIN
;
A
#
# COMPACT_ATOMS: atom_id res chain seq x y z
N MET A 1 -4.27 3.63 -18.68
CA MET A 1 -4.90 3.67 -17.34
C MET A 1 -5.33 5.11 -17.07
N PRO A 2 -6.50 5.35 -16.45
CA PRO A 2 -6.94 6.71 -16.14
C PRO A 2 -6.02 7.39 -15.13
N ARG A 3 -6.08 8.72 -15.07
CA ARG A 3 -5.39 9.54 -14.07
C ARG A 3 -5.87 9.12 -12.67
N ILE A 4 -4.94 9.00 -11.72
CA ILE A 4 -5.26 8.69 -10.32
C ILE A 4 -5.79 9.97 -9.67
N GLU A 5 -7.04 9.95 -9.20
CA GLU A 5 -7.68 11.07 -8.49
C GLU A 5 -7.85 10.79 -6.99
N GLU A 6 -7.88 9.51 -6.62
CA GLU A 6 -7.98 9.02 -5.24
C GLU A 6 -6.99 7.88 -5.02
N MET A 7 -6.59 7.68 -3.76
CA MET A 7 -5.69 6.61 -3.37
C MET A 7 -6.19 5.94 -2.10
N TYR A 8 -6.16 4.63 -2.11
CA TYR A 8 -6.48 3.77 -0.98
C TYR A 8 -5.22 3.07 -0.52
N ALA A 9 -4.94 3.06 0.79
CA ALA A 9 -3.76 2.41 1.33
C ALA A 9 -4.12 1.47 2.47
N PHE A 10 -3.47 0.30 2.51
CA PHE A 10 -3.49 -0.55 3.70
C PHE A 10 -2.37 -0.13 4.64
N ILE A 11 -2.73 0.28 5.86
CA ILE A 11 -1.81 0.77 6.89
C ILE A 11 -1.86 -0.11 8.14
N VAL A 12 -0.82 -0.01 8.95
CA VAL A 12 -0.73 -0.60 10.29
C VAL A 12 -0.16 0.43 11.27
N GLU A 13 -0.54 0.31 12.53
CA GLU A 13 0.16 1.00 13.63
C GLU A 13 1.61 0.50 13.68
N ASP A 14 2.60 1.40 13.71
CA ASP A 14 4.01 1.02 13.78
C ASP A 14 4.52 1.02 15.23
N SER A 15 4.81 2.20 15.80
CA SER A 15 5.35 2.36 17.16
C SER A 15 4.35 2.90 18.19
N GLY A 16 3.12 3.26 17.78
CA GLY A 16 2.09 3.80 18.65
C GLY A 16 0.89 4.38 17.87
N PRO A 17 -0.17 4.87 18.54
CA PRO A 17 -1.45 5.20 17.90
C PRO A 17 -1.40 6.36 16.90
N ASP A 18 -0.37 7.21 16.97
CA ASP A 18 -0.14 8.33 16.04
C ASP A 18 0.97 8.04 15.01
N ASP A 19 1.42 6.79 14.93
CA ASP A 19 2.50 6.33 14.04
C ASP A 19 1.99 5.21 13.13
N GLU A 20 1.80 5.53 11.85
CA GLU A 20 1.22 4.64 10.85
C GLU A 20 2.18 4.37 9.70
N GLY A 21 2.26 3.10 9.27
CA GLY A 21 3.05 2.68 8.12
C GLY A 21 2.20 2.04 7.02
N VAL A 22 2.50 2.35 5.76
CA VAL A 22 1.91 1.66 4.60
C VAL A 22 2.54 0.28 4.45
N ILE A 23 1.71 -0.76 4.30
CA ILE A 23 2.20 -2.13 4.11
C ILE A 23 2.89 -2.23 2.74
N GLY A 24 4.08 -2.83 2.71
CA GLY A 24 4.82 -3.15 1.48
C GLY A 24 5.01 -4.65 1.31
N ILE A 25 5.07 -5.10 0.05
CA ILE A 25 5.51 -6.46 -0.32
C ILE A 25 6.76 -6.39 -1.19
N GLN A 26 7.60 -7.43 -1.10
CA GLN A 26 8.67 -7.63 -2.06
C GLN A 26 8.17 -8.49 -3.22
N THR A 27 8.52 -8.10 -4.44
CA THR A 27 8.42 -9.01 -5.59
C THR A 27 9.39 -10.17 -5.46
N GLU A 28 9.15 -11.23 -6.22
CA GLU A 28 10.21 -12.18 -6.52
C GLU A 28 11.40 -11.47 -7.20
N PRO A 29 12.63 -12.01 -7.08
CA PRO A 29 13.78 -11.47 -7.80
C PRO A 29 13.52 -11.43 -9.31
N GLY A 30 13.79 -10.28 -9.92
CA GLY A 30 13.77 -10.12 -11.37
C GLY A 30 14.93 -10.85 -12.06
N THR A 31 14.99 -10.72 -13.38
CA THR A 31 16.08 -11.28 -14.21
C THR A 31 17.45 -10.68 -13.89
N ASP A 32 17.49 -9.50 -13.28
CA ASP A 32 18.68 -8.83 -12.76
C ASP A 32 19.00 -9.21 -11.30
N GLY A 33 18.24 -10.15 -10.71
CA GLY A 33 18.36 -10.60 -9.33
C GLY A 33 17.81 -9.62 -8.28
N LYS A 34 17.26 -8.48 -8.69
CA LYS A 34 16.77 -7.46 -7.75
C LYS A 34 15.32 -7.70 -7.38
N ARG A 35 14.98 -7.36 -6.13
CA ARG A 35 13.59 -7.32 -5.64
C ARG A 35 13.09 -5.89 -5.63
N LEU A 36 11.83 -5.69 -5.97
CA LEU A 36 11.17 -4.41 -5.87
C LEU A 36 10.26 -4.41 -4.64
N TRP A 37 10.26 -3.31 -3.91
CA TRP A 37 9.27 -3.05 -2.87
C TRP A 37 8.06 -2.38 -3.51
N LEU A 38 6.88 -2.98 -3.32
CA LEU A 38 5.62 -2.47 -3.82
C LEU A 38 4.70 -2.14 -2.64
N PRO A 39 4.22 -0.89 -2.51
CA PRO A 39 3.25 -0.55 -1.50
C PRO A 39 1.88 -1.16 -1.85
N LEU A 40 1.12 -1.55 -0.83
CA LEU A 40 -0.25 -2.03 -0.98
C LEU A 40 -1.21 -0.84 -1.07
N VAL A 41 -1.20 -0.20 -2.24
CA VAL A 41 -2.06 0.93 -2.59
C VAL A 41 -2.92 0.61 -3.81
N GLY A 42 -4.14 1.15 -3.83
CA GLY A 42 -5.06 1.06 -4.95
C GLY A 42 -5.52 2.45 -5.40
N ALA A 43 -5.70 2.63 -6.71
CA ALA A 43 -6.30 3.85 -7.28
C ALA A 43 -7.84 3.73 -7.44
N ASP A 44 -8.41 2.58 -7.09
CA ASP A 44 -9.83 2.26 -7.15
C ASP A 44 -10.14 1.03 -6.28
N MET A 45 -11.42 0.81 -5.96
CA MET A 45 -11.83 -0.29 -5.09
C MET A 45 -11.63 -1.69 -5.71
N SER A 46 -11.64 -1.84 -7.03
CA SER A 46 -11.37 -3.15 -7.66
C SER A 46 -9.93 -3.60 -7.38
N ARG A 47 -8.96 -2.68 -7.45
CA ARG A 47 -7.58 -2.94 -7.04
C ARG A 47 -7.47 -3.21 -5.56
N VAL A 48 -8.12 -2.41 -4.72
CA VAL A 48 -8.14 -2.62 -3.26
C VAL A 48 -8.62 -4.01 -2.90
N ASP A 49 -9.71 -4.47 -3.51
CA ASP A 49 -10.28 -5.78 -3.23
C ASP A 49 -9.37 -6.92 -3.66
N SER A 50 -8.59 -6.75 -4.73
CA SER A 50 -7.56 -7.72 -5.13
C SER A 50 -6.40 -7.81 -4.14
N LEU A 51 -6.06 -6.71 -3.46
CA LEU A 51 -4.96 -6.63 -2.50
C LEU A 51 -5.39 -7.02 -1.07
N ARG A 52 -6.68 -6.94 -0.77
CA ARG A 52 -7.24 -7.18 0.57
C ARG A 52 -6.84 -8.53 1.19
N PRO A 53 -6.86 -9.67 0.48
CA PRO A 53 -6.44 -10.95 1.06
C PRO A 53 -4.97 -10.95 1.49
N ILE A 54 -4.11 -10.27 0.71
CA ILE A 54 -2.68 -10.14 0.99
C ILE A 54 -2.48 -9.30 2.25
N ALA A 55 -3.15 -8.14 2.33
CA ALA A 55 -3.10 -7.26 3.49
C ALA A 55 -3.56 -7.99 4.78
N GLN A 56 -4.66 -8.74 4.70
CA GLN A 56 -5.15 -9.56 5.81
C GLN A 56 -4.15 -10.64 6.24
N GLY A 57 -3.51 -11.31 5.28
CA GLY A 57 -2.47 -12.29 5.56
C GLY A 57 -1.28 -11.68 6.32
N ILE A 58 -0.81 -10.52 5.88
CA ILE A 58 0.29 -9.78 6.52
C ILE A 58 -0.10 -9.36 7.94
N GLY A 59 -1.29 -8.76 8.12
CA GLY A 59 -1.79 -8.37 9.44
C GLY A 59 -1.80 -9.53 10.44
N ARG A 60 -2.27 -10.71 10.00
CA ARG A 60 -2.23 -11.93 10.80
C ARG A 60 -0.80 -12.38 11.11
N GLN A 61 0.11 -12.32 10.15
CA GLN A 61 1.50 -12.73 10.31
C GLN A 61 2.26 -11.87 11.33
N ILE A 62 2.02 -10.56 11.32
CA ILE A 62 2.69 -9.60 12.23
C ILE A 62 1.90 -9.38 13.53
N GLY A 63 0.71 -9.96 13.66
CA GLY A 63 -0.15 -9.80 14.84
C GLY A 63 -0.73 -8.40 15.03
N LYS A 64 -0.84 -7.61 13.94
CA LYS A 64 -1.36 -6.23 13.98
C LYS A 64 -2.66 -6.10 13.19
N GLN A 65 -3.51 -5.17 13.62
CA GLN A 65 -4.70 -4.78 12.87
C GLN A 65 -4.29 -3.98 11.63
N VAL A 66 -4.94 -4.28 10.51
CA VAL A 66 -4.74 -3.55 9.24
C VAL A 66 -5.94 -2.66 9.00
N THR A 67 -5.68 -1.39 8.71
CA THR A 67 -6.69 -0.38 8.39
C THR A 67 -6.61 -0.03 6.91
N LEU A 68 -7.77 0.13 6.25
CA LEU A 68 -7.85 0.69 4.91
C LEU A 68 -8.21 2.16 5.02
N VAL A 69 -7.35 3.04 4.52
CA VAL A 69 -7.58 4.48 4.49
C VAL A 69 -7.80 4.97 3.05
N HIS A 70 -8.53 6.08 2.93
CA HIS A 70 -8.83 6.72 1.65
C HIS A 70 -8.30 8.17 1.66
N PHE A 71 -7.42 8.47 0.72
CA PHE A 71 -6.90 9.81 0.43
C PHE A 71 -7.53 10.30 -0.87
N SER A 72 -8.32 11.37 -0.79
CA SER A 72 -9.06 11.93 -1.93
C SER A 72 -8.53 13.28 -2.41
N ASN A 73 -7.61 13.91 -1.67
CA ASN A 73 -7.05 15.21 -2.02
C ASN A 73 -5.74 15.05 -2.77
N ARG A 74 -5.79 15.03 -4.10
CA ARG A 74 -4.59 15.04 -4.94
C ARG A 74 -4.00 16.44 -5.01
N GLN A 75 -2.71 16.54 -4.71
CA GLN A 75 -1.89 17.72 -4.98
C GLN A 75 -0.63 17.30 -5.71
N ASP A 76 -0.40 17.86 -6.89
CA ASP A 76 0.83 17.65 -7.64
C ASP A 76 1.92 18.57 -7.04
N LEU A 77 2.93 17.97 -6.37
CA LEU A 77 3.99 18.72 -5.67
C LEU A 77 5.22 18.96 -6.55
N GLU A 78 5.70 17.93 -7.23
CA GLU A 78 6.89 17.99 -8.09
C GLU A 78 6.91 16.83 -9.10
N VAL A 79 7.82 16.91 -10.08
CA VAL A 79 8.11 15.84 -11.04
C VAL A 79 9.59 15.48 -10.93
N ILE A 80 9.88 14.21 -10.62
CA ILE A 80 11.25 13.67 -10.43
C ILE A 80 11.62 12.82 -11.66
N ASN A 81 12.88 12.94 -12.12
CA ASN A 81 13.44 12.15 -13.23
C ASN A 81 14.54 11.20 -12.73
#